data_AF-U6DRL9-F1
#
_entry.id   AF-U6DRL9-F1
#
_cell.length_a   1.000
_cell.length_b   1.000
_cell.length_c   1.000
_cell.angle_alpha   90.00
_cell.angle_beta   90.00
_cell.angle_gamma   90.00
#
_symmetry.space_group_name_H-M   'P 1'
#
loop_
_entity.id
_entity.type
_entity.pdbx_description
1 polymer ?
#
loop_
_entity_poly.entity_id
_entity_poly.type
_entity_poly.pdbx_seq_one_letter_code
_entity_poly.pdbx_strand_id
1 'polypeptide(L)'
;MTKMDIRGAVDAAVPTNIIAAKAAEVRANKVNWQSYLQGQMISAEDCEFIQRFEMKRSPEEKQEMLQTEGSQCAKTFINLMTHISKEQTVQYILTMVDDMLQENHQRVSIFFDYAKRSKNTAWSYFLPMLNRQDLFTVHMAARIIAKLAAWGKELMEGSDLNYYFNWIKTQLSSQ
;
A
#
# COMPACT_ATOMS: atom_id res chain seq x y z
N MET A 1 -2.98 -48.85 10.35
CA MET A 1 -2.31 -47.60 10.75
C MET A 1 -2.48 -46.63 9.60
N THR A 2 -3.44 -45.73 9.74
CA THR A 2 -4.07 -44.96 8.65
C THR A 2 -3.16 -43.82 8.20
N LYS A 3 -2.92 -43.72 6.89
CA LYS A 3 -2.22 -42.60 6.25
C LYS A 3 -2.94 -41.29 6.60
N MET A 4 -2.19 -40.36 7.20
CA MET A 4 -2.64 -39.00 7.50
C MET A 4 -2.72 -38.24 6.18
N ASP A 5 -3.94 -37.87 5.78
CA ASP A 5 -4.23 -37.15 4.55
C ASP A 5 -3.97 -35.65 4.77
N ILE A 6 -2.83 -35.14 4.29
CA ILE A 6 -2.45 -33.72 4.37
C ILE A 6 -3.08 -32.95 3.19
N ARG A 7 -4.39 -33.11 2.98
CA ARG A 7 -5.13 -32.45 1.90
C ARG A 7 -6.16 -31.42 2.37
N GLY A 8 -6.27 -31.19 3.68
CA GLY A 8 -7.24 -30.26 4.27
C GLY A 8 -6.74 -28.85 4.62
N ALA A 9 -5.47 -28.51 4.34
CA ALA A 9 -4.85 -27.26 4.83
C ALA A 9 -4.60 -26.22 3.72
N VAL A 10 -5.39 -26.22 2.65
CA VAL A 10 -5.24 -25.28 1.53
C VAL A 10 -6.36 -24.23 1.45
N ASP A 11 -7.37 -24.32 2.31
CA ASP A 11 -8.62 -23.53 2.19
C ASP A 11 -8.58 -22.14 2.86
N ALA A 12 -7.43 -21.70 3.37
CA ALA A 12 -7.29 -20.37 3.96
C ALA A 12 -6.29 -19.45 3.21
N ALA A 13 -5.78 -19.89 2.06
CA ALA A 13 -5.19 -18.97 1.09
C ALA A 13 -6.34 -18.33 0.31
N VAL A 14 -6.68 -17.06 0.61
CA VAL A 14 -7.56 -16.27 -0.27
C VAL A 14 -6.96 -16.36 -1.68
N PRO A 15 -7.66 -16.97 -2.65
CA PRO A 15 -7.12 -17.13 -3.99
C PRO A 15 -6.72 -15.75 -4.52
N THR A 16 -5.55 -15.63 -5.13
CA THR A 16 -5.08 -14.38 -5.76
C THR A 16 -6.15 -13.75 -6.66
N ASN A 17 -7.02 -14.58 -7.23
CA ASN A 17 -8.18 -14.18 -8.01
C ASN A 17 -9.18 -13.27 -7.23
N ILE A 18 -9.42 -13.51 -5.94
CA ILE A 18 -10.35 -12.71 -5.12
C ILE A 18 -9.77 -11.32 -4.83
N ILE A 19 -8.48 -11.23 -4.47
CA ILE A 19 -7.82 -9.93 -4.23
C ILE A 19 -7.74 -9.15 -5.54
N ALA A 20 -7.39 -9.81 -6.65
CA ALA A 20 -7.34 -9.17 -7.96
C ALA A 20 -8.71 -8.67 -8.42
N ALA A 21 -9.77 -9.46 -8.22
CA ALA A 21 -11.14 -9.05 -8.52
C ALA A 21 -11.57 -7.85 -7.65
N LYS A 22 -11.29 -7.89 -6.35
CA LYS A 22 -11.60 -6.77 -5.45
C LYS A 22 -10.81 -5.52 -5.80
N ALA A 23 -9.54 -5.65 -6.18
CA ALA A 23 -8.74 -4.53 -6.66
C ALA A 23 -9.32 -3.91 -7.94
N ALA A 24 -9.85 -4.73 -8.87
CA ALA A 24 -10.54 -4.21 -10.06
C ALA A 24 -11.81 -3.42 -9.69
N GLU A 25 -12.61 -3.91 -8.74
CA GLU A 25 -13.78 -3.18 -8.21
C GLU A 25 -13.36 -1.87 -7.54
N VAL A 26 -12.31 -1.90 -6.70
CA VAL A 26 -11.79 -0.72 -6.03
C VAL A 26 -11.34 0.33 -7.04
N ARG A 27 -10.61 -0.04 -8.09
CA ARG A 27 -10.18 0.87 -9.17
C ARG A 27 -11.34 1.54 -9.91
N ALA A 28 -12.50 0.88 -10.00
CA ALA A 28 -13.67 1.47 -10.65
C ALA A 28 -14.33 2.57 -9.80
N ASN A 29 -14.01 2.67 -8.51
CA ASN A 29 -14.57 3.69 -7.63
C ASN A 29 -13.93 5.06 -7.92
N LYS A 30 -14.77 6.08 -8.06
CA LYS A 30 -14.32 7.47 -8.13
C LYS A 30 -14.25 8.07 -6.74
N VAL A 31 -13.07 8.52 -6.35
CA VAL A 31 -12.86 9.25 -5.09
C VAL A 31 -13.09 10.74 -5.32
N ASN A 32 -13.88 11.38 -4.45
CA ASN A 32 -14.07 12.83 -4.48
C ASN A 32 -13.00 13.52 -3.60
N TRP A 33 -11.82 13.75 -4.17
CA TRP A 33 -10.71 14.43 -3.48
C TRP A 33 -11.07 15.83 -2.98
N GLN A 34 -11.95 16.54 -3.71
CA GLN A 34 -12.37 17.89 -3.34
C GLN A 34 -13.10 17.92 -1.99
N SER A 35 -13.89 16.89 -1.67
CA SER A 35 -14.54 16.78 -0.36
C SER A 35 -13.53 16.60 0.77
N TYR A 36 -12.43 15.89 0.53
CA TYR A 36 -11.36 15.73 1.52
C TYR A 36 -10.59 17.03 1.76
N LEU A 37 -10.36 17.80 0.70
CA LEU A 37 -9.76 19.14 0.78
C LEU A 37 -10.66 20.11 1.55
N GLN A 38 -11.95 20.17 1.22
CA GLN A 38 -12.92 21.01 1.92
C GLN A 38 -13.07 20.61 3.40
N GLY A 39 -12.99 19.32 3.69
CA GLY A 39 -12.98 18.77 5.04
C GLY A 39 -11.64 18.90 5.77
N GLN A 40 -10.63 19.55 5.18
CA GLN A 40 -9.29 19.76 5.76
C GLN A 40 -8.54 18.46 6.13
N MET A 41 -8.92 17.32 5.55
CA MET A 41 -8.22 16.05 5.75
C MET A 41 -6.94 15.97 4.91
N ILE A 42 -6.88 16.73 3.81
CA ILE A 42 -5.74 16.76 2.90
C ILE A 42 -5.41 18.20 2.53
N SER A 43 -4.16 18.47 2.17
CA SER A 43 -3.74 19.80 1.72
C SER A 43 -4.15 20.06 0.27
N ALA A 44 -4.14 21.33 -0.15
CA ALA A 44 -4.38 21.70 -1.56
C ALA A 44 -3.33 21.08 -2.48
N GLU A 45 -2.07 21.03 -2.02
CA GLU A 45 -0.95 20.41 -2.75
C GLU A 45 -1.16 18.90 -2.94
N ASP A 46 -1.57 18.19 -1.89
CA ASP A 46 -1.85 16.74 -1.96
C ASP A 46 -3.06 16.47 -2.87
N CYS A 47 -4.09 17.31 -2.81
CA CYS A 47 -5.28 17.22 -3.66
C CYS A 47 -4.96 17.45 -5.14
N GLU A 48 -4.15 18.47 -5.45
CA GLU A 48 -3.74 18.76 -6.82
C GLU A 48 -2.86 17.63 -7.38
N PHE A 49 -1.89 17.15 -6.59
CA PHE A 49 -1.00 16.07 -7.00
C PHE A 49 -1.78 14.79 -7.33
N ILE A 50 -2.68 14.34 -6.44
CA ILE A 50 -3.39 13.07 -6.65
C ILE A 50 -4.30 13.13 -7.88
N GLN A 51 -4.97 14.26 -8.12
CA GLN A 51 -5.79 14.45 -9.32
C GLN A 51 -4.94 14.41 -10.59
N ARG A 52 -3.76 15.06 -10.61
CA ARG A 52 -2.83 14.98 -11.76
C ARG A 52 -2.31 13.57 -11.96
N PHE A 53 -1.99 12.86 -10.87
CA PHE A 53 -1.50 11.48 -10.92
C PHE A 53 -2.55 10.54 -11.53
N GLU A 54 -3.82 10.67 -11.15
CA GLU A 54 -4.94 9.88 -11.72
C GLU A 54 -5.20 10.19 -13.21
N MET A 55 -4.89 11.40 -13.67
CA MET A 55 -5.04 11.77 -15.08
C MET A 55 -4.00 11.11 -15.98
N LYS A 56 -2.83 10.68 -15.45
CA LYS A 56 -1.79 10.02 -16.22
C LYS A 56 -2.20 8.59 -16.55
N ARG A 57 -2.39 8.31 -17.84
CA ARG A 57 -2.92 7.01 -18.30
C ARG A 57 -1.82 6.05 -18.72
N SER A 58 -0.69 6.56 -19.21
CA SER A 58 0.41 5.69 -19.62
C SER A 58 1.45 5.51 -18.50
N PRO A 59 2.11 4.34 -18.43
CA PRO A 59 3.23 4.13 -17.51
C PRO A 59 4.37 5.15 -17.70
N GLU A 60 4.58 5.63 -18.92
CA GLU A 60 5.61 6.62 -19.28
C GLU A 60 5.30 8.01 -18.72
N GLU A 61 4.05 8.47 -18.84
CA GLU A 61 3.62 9.75 -18.25
C GLU A 61 3.76 9.74 -16.72
N LYS A 62 3.39 8.64 -16.08
CA LYS A 62 3.61 8.45 -14.65
C LYS A 62 5.09 8.42 -14.34
N GLN A 63 5.91 7.75 -15.14
CA GLN A 63 7.35 7.68 -14.93
C GLN A 63 8.00 9.07 -14.98
N GLU A 64 7.65 9.89 -15.96
CA GLU A 64 8.14 11.28 -16.08
C GLU A 64 7.76 12.12 -14.85
N MET A 65 6.49 12.07 -14.44
CA MET A 65 6.01 12.76 -13.24
C MET A 65 6.72 12.27 -11.97
N LEU A 66 6.96 10.97 -11.82
CA LEU A 66 7.61 10.41 -10.64
C LEU A 66 9.12 10.67 -10.59
N GLN A 67 9.78 10.89 -11.74
CA GLN A 67 11.18 11.30 -11.79
C GLN A 67 11.39 12.72 -11.27
N THR A 68 10.44 13.61 -11.51
CA THR A 68 10.53 15.02 -11.09
C THR A 68 9.89 15.25 -9.72
N GLU A 69 8.76 14.59 -9.44
CA GLU A 69 7.93 14.83 -8.26
C GLU A 69 7.87 13.63 -7.29
N GLY A 70 8.84 12.71 -7.34
CA GLY A 70 8.84 11.49 -6.52
C GLY A 70 8.70 11.77 -5.01
N SER A 71 9.36 12.80 -4.48
CA SER A 71 9.21 13.16 -3.06
C SER A 71 7.79 13.64 -2.70
N GLN A 72 7.12 14.35 -3.61
CA GLN A 72 5.73 14.79 -3.43
C GLN A 72 4.77 13.60 -3.56
N CYS A 73 5.07 12.64 -4.43
CA CYS A 73 4.34 11.38 -4.54
C CYS A 73 4.29 10.62 -3.21
N ALA A 74 5.45 10.37 -2.60
CA ALA A 74 5.53 9.69 -1.31
C ALA A 74 4.77 10.47 -0.23
N LYS A 75 5.02 11.78 -0.10
CA LYS A 75 4.32 12.66 0.84
C LYS A 75 2.81 12.58 0.69
N THR A 76 2.32 12.73 -0.54
CA THR A 76 0.88 12.71 -0.84
C THR A 76 0.28 11.39 -0.40
N PHE A 77 0.79 10.24 -0.87
CA PHE A 77 0.22 8.94 -0.51
C PHE A 77 0.24 8.68 1.00
N ILE A 78 1.34 9.04 1.68
CA ILE A 78 1.46 8.89 3.13
C ILE A 78 0.43 9.77 3.87
N ASN A 79 0.31 11.04 3.49
CA ASN A 79 -0.67 11.97 4.08
C ASN A 79 -2.10 11.47 3.87
N LEU A 80 -2.43 11.02 2.65
CA LEU A 80 -3.74 10.48 2.32
C LEU A 80 -4.08 9.27 3.21
N MET A 81 -3.17 8.30 3.36
CA MET A 81 -3.38 7.12 4.23
C MET A 81 -3.48 7.47 5.73
N THR A 82 -2.76 8.51 6.15
CA THR A 82 -2.69 8.92 7.56
C THR A 82 -3.93 9.68 7.98
N HIS A 83 -4.43 10.58 7.14
CA HIS A 83 -5.50 11.50 7.51
C HIS A 83 -6.91 11.06 7.05
N ILE A 84 -7.01 10.18 6.05
CA ILE A 84 -8.31 9.68 5.59
C ILE A 84 -8.67 8.39 6.32
N SER A 85 -9.76 8.44 7.08
CA SER A 85 -10.30 7.27 7.78
C SER A 85 -11.30 6.46 6.97
N LYS A 86 -11.88 7.03 5.89
CA LYS A 86 -12.90 6.35 5.08
C LYS A 86 -12.29 5.12 4.39
N GLU A 87 -12.73 3.94 4.80
CA GLU A 87 -12.12 2.66 4.41
C GLU A 87 -12.02 2.48 2.89
N GLN A 88 -13.11 2.70 2.15
CA GLN A 88 -13.11 2.60 0.68
C GLN A 88 -12.05 3.50 0.01
N THR A 89 -11.77 4.67 0.58
CA THR A 89 -10.74 5.57 0.04
C THR A 89 -9.34 5.08 0.40
N VAL A 90 -9.14 4.52 1.60
CA VAL A 90 -7.87 3.87 1.98
C VAL A 90 -7.56 2.68 1.07
N GLN A 91 -8.55 1.82 0.79
CA GLN A 91 -8.44 0.72 -0.17
C GLN A 91 -7.99 1.22 -1.55
N TYR A 92 -8.59 2.32 -2.02
CA TYR A 92 -8.25 2.95 -3.30
C TYR A 92 -6.81 3.46 -3.31
N ILE A 93 -6.40 4.17 -2.26
CA ILE A 93 -5.04 4.69 -2.09
C ILE A 93 -4.01 3.55 -2.13
N LEU A 94 -4.21 2.50 -1.33
CA LEU A 94 -3.30 1.35 -1.31
C LEU A 94 -3.25 0.63 -2.66
N THR A 95 -4.38 0.56 -3.37
CA THR A 95 -4.40 -0.02 -4.73
C THR A 95 -3.57 0.80 -5.71
N MET A 96 -3.67 2.13 -5.68
CA MET A 96 -2.82 3.00 -6.50
C MET A 96 -1.33 2.85 -6.19
N VAL A 97 -0.98 2.73 -4.90
CA VAL A 97 0.42 2.50 -4.50
C VAL A 97 0.91 1.14 -5.00
N ASP A 98 0.13 0.06 -4.82
CA ASP A 98 0.50 -1.28 -5.26
C ASP A 98 0.70 -1.35 -6.79
N ASP A 99 -0.21 -0.72 -7.55
CA ASP A 99 -0.15 -0.64 -9.01
C ASP A 99 1.07 0.16 -9.47
N MET A 100 1.32 1.34 -8.88
CA MET A 100 2.49 2.17 -9.19
C MET A 100 3.80 1.40 -8.98
N LEU A 101 3.91 0.65 -7.88
CA LEU A 101 5.09 -0.17 -7.59
C LEU A 101 5.18 -1.39 -8.52
N GLN A 102 4.04 -1.97 -8.91
CA GLN A 102 3.99 -3.10 -9.84
C GLN A 102 4.44 -2.71 -11.25
N GLU A 103 4.11 -1.50 -11.70
CA GLU A 103 4.49 -0.96 -13.01
C GLU A 103 6.02 -0.81 -13.14
N ASN A 104 6.71 -0.43 -12.07
CA ASN A 104 8.17 -0.34 -12.04
C ASN A 104 8.71 -0.55 -10.62
N HIS A 105 9.40 -1.67 -10.41
CA HIS A 105 9.93 -2.07 -9.11
C HIS A 105 10.93 -1.06 -8.52
N GLN A 106 11.62 -0.28 -9.36
CA GLN A 106 12.57 0.73 -8.88
C GLN A 106 11.87 1.87 -8.11
N ARG A 107 10.56 2.07 -8.32
CA ARG A 107 9.76 3.11 -7.65
C ARG A 107 9.63 2.90 -6.15
N VAL A 108 9.98 1.73 -5.60
CA VAL A 108 10.10 1.55 -4.15
C VAL A 108 11.09 2.55 -3.53
N SER A 109 12.13 2.96 -4.26
CA SER A 109 13.12 3.93 -3.78
C SER A 109 12.50 5.27 -3.41
N ILE A 110 11.39 5.66 -4.04
CA ILE A 110 10.67 6.91 -3.76
C ILE A 110 10.27 7.00 -2.28
N PHE A 111 9.77 5.90 -1.71
CA PHE A 111 9.36 5.85 -0.30
C PHE A 111 10.57 5.80 0.64
N PHE A 112 11.63 5.06 0.30
CA PHE A 112 12.87 5.02 1.10
C PHE A 112 13.56 6.39 1.14
N ASP A 113 13.73 7.03 -0.01
CA ASP A 113 14.34 8.36 -0.13
C ASP A 113 13.56 9.41 0.66
N TYR A 114 12.22 9.33 0.62
CA TYR A 114 11.35 10.20 1.40
C TYR A 114 11.45 9.94 2.92
N ALA A 115 11.43 8.67 3.33
CA ALA A 115 11.55 8.27 4.73
C ALA A 115 12.87 8.75 5.34
N LYS A 116 13.98 8.56 4.60
CA LYS A 116 15.32 8.99 4.99
C LYS A 116 15.40 10.50 5.23
N ARG A 117 14.78 11.32 4.37
CA ARG A 117 14.69 12.78 4.57
C ARG A 117 13.90 13.15 5.82
N SER A 118 12.87 12.37 6.14
CA SER A 118 12.01 12.54 7.31
C SER A 118 12.58 11.92 8.59
N LYS A 119 13.81 11.39 8.58
CA LYS A 119 14.44 10.63 9.68
C LYS A 119 13.54 9.49 10.20
N ASN A 120 12.87 8.79 9.27
CA ASN A 120 11.96 7.70 9.56
C ASN A 120 12.27 6.49 8.65
N THR A 121 11.62 5.35 8.87
CA THR A 121 11.69 4.17 7.99
C THR A 121 10.53 4.18 7.00
N ALA A 122 10.71 3.59 5.81
CA ALA A 122 9.60 3.43 4.86
C ALA A 122 8.50 2.52 5.42
N TRP A 123 8.87 1.56 6.27
CA TRP A 123 7.98 0.58 6.88
C TRP A 123 6.93 1.22 7.77
N SER A 124 7.34 2.19 8.58
CA SER A 124 6.47 2.83 9.58
C SER A 124 5.24 3.50 8.98
N TYR A 125 5.26 3.86 7.69
CA TYR A 125 4.11 4.41 6.99
C TYR A 125 3.05 3.36 6.61
N PHE A 126 3.44 2.11 6.42
CA PHE A 126 2.54 1.04 5.96
C PHE A 126 2.18 0.04 7.07
N LEU A 127 3.06 -0.18 8.06
CA LEU A 127 2.79 -1.10 9.17
C LEU A 127 1.49 -0.79 9.94
N PRO A 128 1.11 0.49 10.19
CA PRO A 128 -0.17 0.78 10.85
C PRO A 128 -1.39 0.25 10.10
N MET A 129 -1.32 0.11 8.76
CA MET A 129 -2.42 -0.40 7.94
C MET A 129 -2.70 -1.89 8.19
N LEU A 130 -1.75 -2.63 8.76
CA LEU A 130 -1.94 -4.04 9.16
C LEU A 130 -2.88 -4.21 10.36
N ASN A 131 -3.19 -3.12 11.09
CA ASN A 131 -4.15 -3.12 12.20
C ASN A 131 -5.58 -2.73 11.77
N ARG A 132 -5.81 -2.48 10.48
CA ARG A 132 -7.15 -2.17 9.95
C ARG A 132 -8.05 -3.41 10.08
N GLN A 133 -9.35 -3.18 10.23
CA GLN A 133 -10.33 -4.28 10.33
C GLN A 133 -10.64 -4.91 8.97
N ASP A 134 -10.52 -4.13 7.89
CA ASP A 134 -10.81 -4.59 6.55
C ASP A 134 -9.68 -5.46 5.98
N LEU A 135 -10.01 -6.71 5.63
CA LEU A 135 -9.04 -7.69 5.15
C LEU A 135 -8.38 -7.27 3.83
N PHE A 136 -9.11 -6.60 2.93
CA PHE A 136 -8.51 -6.16 1.66
C PHE A 136 -7.43 -5.10 1.91
N THR A 137 -7.71 -4.09 2.74
CA THR A 137 -6.73 -3.09 3.20
C THR A 137 -5.52 -3.75 3.83
N VAL A 138 -5.73 -4.70 4.75
CA VAL A 138 -4.64 -5.44 5.42
C VAL A 138 -3.78 -6.21 4.42
N HIS A 139 -4.39 -6.94 3.49
CA HIS A 139 -3.67 -7.71 2.46
C HIS A 139 -2.91 -6.80 1.48
N MET A 140 -3.51 -5.67 1.07
CA MET A 140 -2.84 -4.71 0.19
C MET A 140 -1.64 -4.06 0.87
N ALA A 141 -1.76 -3.68 2.15
CA ALA A 141 -0.64 -3.17 2.93
C ALA A 141 0.48 -4.22 3.07
N ALA A 142 0.14 -5.47 3.39
CA ALA A 142 1.12 -6.55 3.49
C ALA A 142 1.85 -6.79 2.15
N ARG A 143 1.13 -6.72 1.02
CA ARG A 143 1.72 -6.81 -0.32
C ARG A 143 2.69 -5.67 -0.61
N ILE A 144 2.33 -4.43 -0.28
CA ILE A 144 3.21 -3.27 -0.46
C ILE A 144 4.47 -3.42 0.42
N ILE A 145 4.32 -3.83 1.68
CA ILE A 145 5.46 -4.08 2.58
C ILE A 145 6.37 -5.17 2.00
N ALA A 146 5.80 -6.26 1.48
CA ALA A 146 6.57 -7.32 0.83
C ALA A 146 7.32 -6.81 -0.42
N LYS A 147 6.69 -5.96 -1.24
CA LYS A 147 7.33 -5.31 -2.40
C LYS A 147 8.48 -4.40 -1.99
N LEU A 148 8.28 -3.57 -0.96
CA LEU A 148 9.32 -2.72 -0.40
C LEU A 148 10.49 -3.57 0.12
N ALA A 149 10.23 -4.69 0.79
CA ALA A 149 11.28 -5.59 1.29
C ALA A 149 11.99 -6.36 0.17
N ALA A 150 11.27 -6.80 -0.87
CA ALA A 150 11.84 -7.61 -1.95
C ALA A 150 12.58 -6.79 -3.01
N TRP A 151 12.14 -5.56 -3.27
CA TRP A 151 12.69 -4.71 -4.34
C TRP A 151 13.50 -3.52 -3.80
N GLY A 152 13.36 -3.21 -2.51
CA GLY A 152 14.15 -2.20 -1.83
C GLY A 152 15.59 -2.64 -1.55
N LYS A 153 16.44 -1.66 -1.22
CA LYS A 153 17.83 -1.91 -0.80
C LYS A 153 18.00 -1.90 0.71
N GLU A 154 17.04 -1.32 1.43
CA GLU A 154 17.08 -1.22 2.89
C GLU A 154 16.41 -2.44 3.50
N LEU A 155 17.04 -3.03 4.52
CA LEU A 155 16.47 -4.13 5.27
C LEU A 155 15.53 -3.60 6.35
N MET A 156 14.45 -4.33 6.62
CA MET A 156 13.62 -4.09 7.78
C MET A 156 14.34 -4.62 9.02
N GLU A 157 14.56 -3.78 10.02
CA GLU A 157 15.34 -4.11 11.23
C GLU A 157 14.60 -3.70 12.50
N GLY A 158 15.09 -4.18 13.65
CA GLY A 158 14.65 -3.73 14.96
C GLY A 158 13.16 -3.94 15.24
N SER A 159 12.49 -2.89 15.72
CA SER A 159 11.07 -2.94 16.11
C SER A 159 10.14 -3.23 14.93
N ASP A 160 10.44 -2.70 13.74
CA ASP A 160 9.61 -2.87 12.54
C ASP A 160 9.58 -4.34 12.12
N LEU A 161 10.76 -4.99 12.12
CA LEU A 161 10.89 -6.41 11.78
C LEU A 161 10.16 -7.30 12.79
N ASN A 162 10.35 -7.03 14.09
CA ASN A 162 9.68 -7.78 15.15
C ASN A 162 8.16 -7.64 15.06
N TYR A 163 7.66 -6.43 14.81
CA TYR A 163 6.24 -6.19 14.64
C TYR A 163 5.68 -6.95 13.43
N TYR A 164 6.33 -6.84 12.27
CA TYR A 164 5.87 -7.51 11.06
C TYR A 164 5.92 -9.04 11.17
N PHE A 165 6.97 -9.61 11.74
CA PHE A 165 7.03 -11.07 11.97
C PHE A 165 5.97 -11.56 12.96
N ASN A 166 5.70 -10.83 14.04
CA ASN A 166 4.63 -11.18 14.97
C ASN A 166 3.26 -11.13 14.30
N TRP A 167 3.04 -10.14 13.43
CA TRP A 167 1.82 -10.06 12.63
C TRP A 167 1.70 -11.28 11.70
N ILE A 168 2.74 -11.63 10.94
CA ILE A 168 2.74 -12.83 10.08
C ILE A 168 2.44 -14.10 10.90
N LYS A 169 3.10 -14.26 12.05
CA LYS A 169 2.88 -15.41 12.94
C LYS A 169 1.43 -15.51 13.38
N THR A 170 0.80 -14.38 13.70
CA THR A 170 -0.62 -14.32 14.08
C THR A 170 -1.50 -14.76 12.91
N GLN A 171 -1.25 -14.24 11.71
CA GLN A 171 -2.02 -14.60 10.51
C GLN A 171 -1.91 -16.10 10.18
N LEU A 172 -0.74 -16.70 10.38
CA LEU A 172 -0.53 -18.14 10.17
C LEU A 172 -1.15 -19.01 11.26
N SER A 173 -1.30 -18.49 12.48
CA SER A 173 -1.89 -19.22 13.61
C SER A 173 -3.41 -19.12 13.66
N SER A 174 -3.99 -18.13 12.95
CA SER A 174 -5.43 -17.94 12.83
C SER A 174 -6.09 -18.72 11.68
N GLN A 175 -5.34 -19.61 11.02
CA GLN A 175 -5.83 -20.56 10.03
C GLN A 175 -5.97 -21.95 10.64
#